data_AF-A0A8J7F6U6-F1
#
_entry.id   AF-A0A8J7F6U6-F1
#
_cell.length_a   1.000
_cell.length_b   1.000
_cell.length_c   1.000
_cell.angle_alpha   90.00
_cell.angle_beta   90.00
_cell.angle_gamma   90.00
#
_symmetry.space_group_name_H-M   'P 1'
#
loop_
_entity.id
_entity.type
_entity.pdbx_description
1 polymer ?
#
loop_
_entity_poly.entity_id
_entity_poly.type
_entity_poly.pdbx_seq_one_letter_code
_entity_poly.pdbx_strand_id
1 'polypeptide(L)'
;MPKGFGKPQPKEINYLVERAVRYCHKRQPEKLDRIFDNLPLELNQQVLVETVAALHDDIDTQAWFCGYFAGVINRSEDSERQYSITLLSKLVIKSGMEAFEDFVPYPGCRLVIVNTKKFAALPPSVQALMQEAFELTETSGKEVQRVNNALLKELTNKK
;
A
#
# COMPACT_ATOMS: atom_id res chain seq x y z
N MET A 1 -23.76 -29.68 -6.09
CA MET A 1 -22.85 -29.23 -7.16
C MET A 1 -22.11 -28.00 -6.62
N PRO A 2 -20.77 -27.97 -6.61
CA PRO A 2 -20.05 -26.83 -6.05
C PRO A 2 -20.19 -25.63 -6.99
N LYS A 3 -20.57 -24.47 -6.45
CA LYS A 3 -20.61 -23.20 -7.18
C LYS A 3 -19.17 -22.85 -7.59
N GLY A 4 -18.92 -22.85 -8.90
CA GLY A 4 -17.65 -22.41 -9.45
C GLY A 4 -17.37 -20.97 -9.03
N PHE A 5 -16.14 -20.72 -8.58
CA PHE A 5 -15.60 -19.38 -8.35
C PHE A 5 -15.50 -18.68 -9.71
N GLY A 6 -16.60 -18.06 -10.15
CA GLY A 6 -16.62 -17.18 -11.31
C GLY A 6 -15.86 -15.90 -10.98
N LYS A 7 -15.04 -15.42 -11.92
CA LYS A 7 -14.42 -14.09 -11.83
C LYS A 7 -15.52 -13.04 -11.56
N PRO A 8 -15.34 -12.12 -10.60
CA PRO A 8 -16.31 -11.08 -10.31
C PRO A 8 -16.62 -10.29 -11.56
N GLN A 9 -17.87 -9.88 -11.67
CA GLN A 9 -18.29 -9.04 -12.79
C GLN A 9 -17.73 -7.63 -12.60
N PRO A 10 -17.48 -6.86 -13.67
CA PRO A 10 -16.96 -5.48 -13.58
C PRO A 10 -17.78 -4.57 -12.64
N LYS A 11 -19.09 -4.80 -12.55
CA LYS A 11 -19.99 -4.06 -11.64
C LYS A 11 -19.69 -4.33 -10.16
N GLU A 12 -19.24 -5.52 -9.81
CA GLU A 12 -18.89 -5.89 -8.44
C GLU A 12 -17.56 -5.26 -8.03
N ILE A 13 -16.59 -5.19 -8.94
CA ILE A 13 -15.31 -4.50 -8.70
C ILE A 13 -15.53 -3.00 -8.48
N ASN A 14 -16.29 -2.34 -9.36
CA ASN A 14 -16.60 -0.91 -9.19
C ASN A 14 -17.26 -0.63 -7.84
N TYR A 15 -18.19 -1.50 -7.41
CA TYR A 15 -18.83 -1.38 -6.10
C TYR A 15 -17.85 -1.55 -4.93
N LEU A 16 -16.90 -2.47 -5.04
CA LEU A 16 -15.85 -2.66 -4.03
C LEU A 16 -14.91 -1.45 -3.96
N VAL A 17 -14.52 -0.90 -5.12
CA VAL A 17 -13.69 0.31 -5.22
C VAL A 17 -14.40 1.51 -4.60
N GLU A 18 -15.66 1.77 -4.94
CA GLU A 18 -16.45 2.87 -4.35
C GLU A 18 -16.55 2.76 -2.83
N ARG A 19 -16.69 1.54 -2.30
CA ARG A 19 -16.71 1.30 -0.85
C ARG A 19 -15.35 1.51 -0.22
N ALA A 20 -14.29 1.00 -0.83
CA ALA A 20 -12.92 1.19 -0.37
C ALA A 20 -12.60 2.68 -0.28
N VAL A 21 -12.82 3.45 -1.35
CA VAL A 21 -12.67 4.92 -1.40
C VAL A 21 -13.46 5.59 -0.27
N ARG A 22 -14.74 5.24 -0.11
CA ARG A 22 -15.59 5.79 0.96
C ARG A 22 -15.05 5.49 2.36
N TYR A 23 -14.52 4.29 2.58
CA TYR A 23 -13.95 3.91 3.87
C TYR A 23 -12.58 4.56 4.12
N CYS A 24 -11.80 4.81 3.07
CA CYS A 24 -10.58 5.60 3.16
C CYS A 24 -10.89 7.04 3.62
N HIS A 25 -11.84 7.72 2.97
CA HIS A 25 -12.23 9.07 3.41
C HIS A 25 -12.75 9.11 4.86
N LYS A 26 -13.46 8.06 5.30
CA LYS A 26 -13.98 7.96 6.66
C LYS A 26 -12.97 7.39 7.67
N ARG A 27 -11.77 7.01 7.23
CA ARG A 27 -10.71 6.37 8.01
C ARG A 27 -11.21 5.16 8.82
N GLN A 28 -11.88 4.22 8.15
CA GLN A 28 -12.53 3.04 8.75
C GLN A 28 -11.75 1.75 8.45
N PRO A 29 -10.63 1.45 9.14
CA PRO A 29 -9.76 0.31 8.83
C PRO A 29 -10.50 -1.03 8.92
N GLU A 30 -11.37 -1.23 9.92
CA GLU A 30 -12.08 -2.50 10.12
C GLU A 30 -13.09 -2.79 8.99
N LYS A 31 -13.49 -1.78 8.23
CA LYS A 31 -14.35 -1.95 7.05
C LYS A 31 -13.55 -2.21 5.78
N LEU A 32 -12.31 -1.75 5.72
CA LEU A 32 -11.36 -2.10 4.67
C LEU A 32 -10.90 -3.55 4.84
N ASP A 33 -10.68 -4.01 6.07
CA ASP A 33 -10.37 -5.42 6.38
C ASP A 33 -11.43 -6.37 5.80
N ARG A 34 -12.71 -6.03 5.97
CA ARG A 34 -13.83 -6.79 5.39
C ARG A 34 -13.80 -6.88 3.87
N ILE A 35 -13.15 -5.94 3.19
CA ILE A 35 -12.94 -5.97 1.75
C ILE A 35 -11.69 -6.82 1.45
N PHE A 36 -10.54 -6.41 1.97
CA PHE A 36 -9.25 -6.95 1.53
C PHE A 36 -8.93 -8.34 2.09
N ASP A 37 -9.41 -8.72 3.28
CA ASP A 37 -9.15 -10.04 3.86
C ASP A 37 -9.93 -11.18 3.17
N ASN A 38 -11.04 -10.83 2.51
CA ASN A 38 -11.97 -11.82 1.95
C ASN A 38 -11.85 -11.98 0.43
N LEU A 39 -11.04 -11.15 -0.23
CA LEU A 39 -10.89 -11.17 -1.68
C LEU A 39 -9.76 -12.09 -2.13
N PRO A 40 -9.96 -12.90 -3.19
CA PRO A 40 -8.87 -13.55 -3.90
C PRO A 40 -7.81 -12.54 -4.36
N LEU A 41 -6.54 -12.97 -4.37
CA LEU A 41 -5.37 -12.12 -4.62
C LEU A 41 -5.51 -11.20 -5.84
N GLU A 42 -5.90 -11.76 -6.98
CA GLU A 42 -6.02 -11.02 -8.25
C GLU A 42 -7.05 -9.87 -8.17
N LEU A 43 -8.13 -10.09 -7.41
CA LEU A 43 -9.21 -9.12 -7.25
C LEU A 43 -8.85 -8.08 -6.20
N ASN A 44 -8.13 -8.51 -5.17
CA ASN A 44 -7.57 -7.61 -4.17
C ASN A 44 -6.61 -6.60 -4.83
N GLN A 45 -5.70 -7.09 -5.69
CA GLN A 45 -4.81 -6.24 -6.48
C GLN A 45 -5.57 -5.26 -7.38
N GLN A 46 -6.60 -5.74 -8.07
CA GLN A 46 -7.42 -4.87 -8.93
C GLN A 46 -8.13 -3.77 -8.12
N VAL A 47 -8.80 -4.14 -7.02
CA VAL A 47 -9.49 -3.18 -6.14
C VAL A 47 -8.50 -2.20 -5.52
N LEU A 48 -7.30 -2.65 -5.14
CA LEU A 48 -6.23 -1.79 -4.62
C LEU A 48 -5.83 -0.72 -5.65
N VAL A 49 -5.44 -1.13 -6.86
CA VAL A 49 -5.00 -0.22 -7.93
C VAL A 49 -6.11 0.78 -8.29
N GLU A 50 -7.34 0.30 -8.47
CA GLU A 50 -8.46 1.17 -8.82
C GLU A 50 -8.84 2.12 -7.67
N THR A 51 -8.70 1.70 -6.40
CA THR A 51 -8.89 2.58 -5.23
C THR A 51 -7.81 3.66 -5.17
N VAL A 52 -6.55 3.30 -5.42
CA VAL A 52 -5.42 4.25 -5.46
C VAL A 52 -5.65 5.29 -6.57
N ALA A 53 -6.08 4.85 -7.76
CA ALA A 53 -6.39 5.73 -8.87
C ALA A 53 -7.56 6.67 -8.57
N ALA A 54 -8.63 6.16 -7.92
CA ALA A 54 -9.77 6.98 -7.52
C ALA A 54 -9.45 8.02 -6.43
N LEU A 55 -8.36 7.80 -5.67
CA LEU A 55 -7.87 8.70 -4.63
C LEU A 55 -6.74 9.63 -5.12
N HIS A 56 -6.42 9.64 -6.42
CA HIS A 56 -5.26 10.35 -6.97
C HIS A 56 -5.20 11.83 -6.56
N ASP A 57 -6.34 12.52 -6.57
CA ASP A 57 -6.43 13.94 -6.23
C ASP A 57 -6.53 14.21 -4.71
N ASP A 58 -6.72 13.17 -3.88
CA ASP A 58 -6.77 13.27 -2.42
C ASP A 58 -5.55 12.58 -1.78
N ILE A 59 -4.43 13.29 -1.84
CA ILE A 59 -3.14 12.87 -1.27
C ILE A 59 -3.25 12.48 0.20
N ASP A 60 -4.08 13.18 0.97
CA ASP A 60 -4.20 12.94 2.42
C ASP A 60 -4.90 11.61 2.69
N THR A 61 -5.95 11.32 1.94
CA THR A 61 -6.64 10.03 2.01
C THR A 61 -5.78 8.90 1.43
N GLN A 62 -5.07 9.14 0.33
CA GLN A 62 -4.16 8.14 -0.27
C GLN A 62 -3.00 7.79 0.68
N ALA A 63 -2.38 8.79 1.31
CA ALA A 63 -1.32 8.57 2.29
C ALA A 63 -1.82 7.82 3.54
N TRP A 64 -3.02 8.15 4.02
CA TRP A 64 -3.66 7.40 5.11
C TRP A 64 -3.88 5.94 4.71
N PHE A 65 -4.31 5.69 3.47
CA PHE A 65 -4.52 4.36 2.94
C PHE A 65 -3.23 3.54 2.85
N CYS A 66 -2.10 4.15 2.48
CA CYS A 66 -0.77 3.52 2.60
C CYS A 66 -0.44 3.15 4.05
N GLY A 67 -0.76 4.02 5.00
CA GLY A 67 -0.60 3.76 6.44
C GLY A 67 -1.44 2.58 6.92
N TYR A 68 -2.71 2.48 6.47
CA TYR A 68 -3.56 1.33 6.75
C TYR A 68 -2.91 0.02 6.28
N PHE A 69 -2.49 -0.04 5.01
CA PHE A 69 -1.86 -1.25 4.46
C PHE A 69 -0.59 -1.63 5.20
N ALA A 70 0.22 -0.67 5.66
CA ALA A 70 1.36 -1.00 6.50
C ALA A 70 0.96 -1.50 7.89
N GLY A 71 -0.06 -0.89 8.50
CA GLY A 71 -0.56 -1.26 9.82
C GLY A 71 -1.09 -2.69 9.89
N VAL A 72 -1.73 -3.18 8.81
CA VAL A 72 -2.16 -4.59 8.66
C VAL A 72 -0.97 -5.55 8.78
N ILE A 73 0.24 -5.09 8.47
CA ILE A 73 1.43 -5.91 8.37
C ILE A 73 2.46 -5.57 9.48
N ASN A 74 2.18 -4.57 10.33
CA ASN A 74 3.08 -4.17 11.43
C ASN A 74 3.08 -5.15 12.60
N ARG A 75 4.23 -5.24 13.29
CA ARG A 75 4.41 -5.90 14.58
C ARG A 75 4.49 -4.85 15.69
N SER A 76 4.27 -5.25 16.94
CA SER A 76 4.28 -4.37 18.13
C SER A 76 5.61 -3.65 18.39
N GLU A 77 6.67 -4.00 17.66
CA GLU A 77 8.03 -3.45 17.76
C GLU A 77 8.18 -2.08 17.05
N ASP A 78 7.16 -1.62 16.32
CA ASP A 78 7.22 -0.45 15.43
C ASP A 78 6.74 0.87 16.07
N SER A 79 6.38 0.85 17.36
CA SER A 79 5.79 1.99 18.07
C SER A 79 6.75 3.12 18.43
N GLU A 80 8.06 2.96 18.20
CA GLU A 80 9.10 3.92 18.63
C GLU A 80 9.82 4.66 17.49
N ARG A 81 9.23 4.75 16.29
CA ARG A 81 9.86 5.45 15.14
C ARG A 81 9.39 6.91 15.01
N GLN A 82 10.32 7.80 14.66
CA GLN A 82 10.12 9.26 14.55
C GLN A 82 9.10 9.67 13.47
N TYR A 83 8.95 8.87 12.40
CA TYR A 83 8.06 9.18 11.29
C TYR A 83 7.10 8.02 11.00
N SER A 84 5.81 8.34 10.77
CA SER A 84 4.81 7.36 10.38
C SER A 84 4.82 7.12 8.86
N ILE A 85 4.45 5.91 8.43
CA ILE A 85 4.29 5.60 7.00
C ILE A 85 3.31 6.54 6.32
N THR A 86 2.23 6.95 7.00
CA THR A 86 1.30 7.95 6.47
C THR A 86 2.01 9.26 6.13
N LEU A 87 2.90 9.75 7.01
CA LEU A 87 3.65 10.97 6.77
C LEU A 87 4.62 10.82 5.59
N LEU A 88 5.37 9.72 5.57
CA LEU A 88 6.37 9.44 4.52
C LEU A 88 5.70 9.25 3.16
N SER A 89 4.59 8.50 3.13
CA SER A 89 3.79 8.30 1.92
C SER A 89 3.28 9.63 1.38
N LYS A 90 2.73 10.48 2.25
CA LYS A 90 2.29 11.83 1.87
C LYS A 90 3.42 12.65 1.26
N LEU A 91 4.63 12.57 1.80
CA LEU A 91 5.79 13.30 1.29
C LEU A 91 6.18 12.86 -0.13
N VAL A 92 6.31 11.55 -0.35
CA VAL A 92 6.72 11.03 -1.67
C VAL A 92 5.62 11.20 -2.72
N ILE A 93 4.34 11.06 -2.33
CA ILE A 93 3.20 11.33 -3.22
C ILE A 93 3.20 12.80 -3.65
N LYS A 94 3.36 13.74 -2.72
CA LYS A 94 3.49 15.18 -3.04
C LYS A 94 4.68 15.49 -3.95
N SER A 95 5.70 14.66 -3.89
CA SER A 95 6.91 14.80 -4.71
C SER A 95 6.77 14.12 -6.08
N GLY A 96 5.59 13.56 -6.38
CA GLY A 96 5.24 13.00 -7.68
C GLY A 96 5.34 11.47 -7.78
N MET A 97 5.57 10.75 -6.68
CA MET A 97 5.57 9.29 -6.69
C MET A 97 4.15 8.72 -6.56
N GLU A 98 3.92 7.57 -7.18
CA GLU A 98 2.63 6.88 -7.16
C GLU A 98 2.65 5.72 -6.16
N ALA A 99 1.65 5.69 -5.29
CA ALA A 99 1.52 4.65 -4.27
C ALA A 99 1.24 3.29 -4.93
N PHE A 100 1.89 2.24 -4.41
CA PHE A 100 1.85 0.86 -4.90
C PHE A 100 2.42 0.62 -6.31
N GLU A 101 2.88 1.66 -6.99
CA GLU A 101 3.59 1.55 -8.28
C GLU A 101 5.05 1.96 -8.15
N ASP A 102 5.32 3.17 -7.68
CA ASP A 102 6.67 3.69 -7.49
C ASP A 102 7.24 3.35 -6.11
N PHE A 103 6.36 3.15 -5.13
CA PHE A 103 6.72 2.70 -3.79
C PHE A 103 5.61 1.88 -3.16
N VAL A 104 5.93 0.98 -2.23
CA VAL A 104 4.95 0.14 -1.53
C VAL A 104 5.14 0.27 -0.01
N PRO A 105 4.08 0.52 0.77
CA PRO A 105 4.17 0.46 2.23
C PRO A 105 4.52 -0.97 2.69
N TYR A 106 5.44 -1.06 3.65
CA TYR A 106 6.01 -2.30 4.17
C TYR A 106 5.99 -2.27 5.71
N PRO A 107 5.85 -3.42 6.38
CA PRO A 107 6.02 -3.54 7.82
C PRO A 107 7.24 -2.82 8.37
N GLY A 108 7.21 -2.47 9.65
CA GLY A 108 8.40 -1.86 10.24
C GLY A 108 8.46 -0.34 10.08
N CYS A 109 7.33 0.30 9.75
CA CYS A 109 7.31 1.70 9.33
C CYS A 109 8.17 2.00 8.07
N ARG A 110 8.25 1.06 7.13
CA ARG A 110 9.05 1.17 5.89
C ARG A 110 8.16 1.40 4.65
N LEU A 111 8.69 2.09 3.65
CA LEU A 111 8.28 2.12 2.25
C LEU A 111 9.39 1.45 1.41
N VAL A 112 9.03 0.49 0.57
CA VAL A 112 9.95 -0.05 -0.43
C VAL A 112 9.85 0.82 -1.67
N ILE A 113 10.96 1.43 -2.09
CA ILE A 113 11.03 2.18 -3.36
C ILE A 113 11.17 1.19 -4.51
N VAL A 114 10.15 1.13 -5.37
CA VAL A 114 10.11 0.26 -6.54
C VAL A 114 10.71 0.98 -7.75
N ASN A 115 10.38 2.26 -7.93
CA ASN A 115 10.89 3.09 -9.02
C ASN A 115 12.06 3.97 -8.54
N THR A 116 13.24 3.35 -8.45
CA THR A 116 14.47 4.02 -7.99
C THR A 116 14.87 5.20 -8.88
N LYS A 117 14.55 5.16 -10.18
CA LYS A 117 14.83 6.27 -11.11
C LYS A 117 13.99 7.51 -10.78
N LYS A 118 12.69 7.31 -10.54
CA LYS A 118 11.78 8.41 -10.17
C LYS A 118 12.12 8.94 -8.77
N PHE A 119 12.51 8.07 -7.85
CA PHE A 119 13.03 8.47 -6.55
C PHE A 119 14.31 9.31 -6.63
N ALA A 120 15.28 8.91 -7.44
CA ALA A 120 16.53 9.66 -7.64
C ALA A 120 16.32 11.04 -8.30
N ALA A 121 15.19 11.24 -8.97
CA ALA A 121 14.80 12.52 -9.56
C ALA A 121 14.08 13.45 -8.57
N LEU A 122 13.73 12.99 -7.35
CA LEU A 122 13.07 13.81 -6.35
C LEU A 122 14.00 14.91 -5.79
N PRO A 123 13.46 15.96 -5.15
CA PRO A 123 14.27 16.97 -4.49
C PRO A 123 15.27 16.35 -3.48
N PRO A 124 16.52 16.82 -3.41
CA PRO A 124 17.53 16.26 -2.50
C PRO A 124 17.09 16.26 -1.03
N SER A 125 16.30 17.25 -0.59
CA SER A 125 15.73 17.30 0.75
C SER A 125 14.74 16.17 1.03
N VAL A 126 13.96 15.77 0.03
CA VAL A 126 13.02 14.65 0.12
C VAL A 126 13.79 13.34 0.15
N GLN A 127 14.82 13.18 -0.69
CA GLN A 127 15.69 12.00 -0.69
C GLN A 127 16.41 11.84 0.66
N ALA A 128 16.97 12.93 1.21
CA ALA A 128 17.67 12.91 2.49
C ALA A 128 16.74 12.54 3.65
N LEU A 129 15.53 13.11 3.71
CA LEU A 129 14.55 12.77 4.74
C LEU A 129 14.08 11.32 4.61
N MET A 130 13.89 10.85 3.37
CA MET A 130 13.61 9.44 3.06
C MET A 130 14.82 8.53 3.28
N GLN A 131 16.05 9.03 3.41
CA GLN A 131 17.22 8.26 3.82
C GLN A 131 17.41 8.26 5.32
N GLU A 132 17.06 9.35 6.01
CA GLU A 132 17.07 9.43 7.46
C GLU A 132 15.98 8.56 8.08
N ALA A 133 14.79 8.55 7.47
CA ALA A 133 13.68 7.71 7.90
C ALA A 133 13.89 6.21 7.60
N PHE A 134 14.91 5.85 6.81
CA PHE A 134 15.15 4.49 6.31
C PHE A 134 16.58 4.00 6.53
N GLU A 135 16.72 2.76 7.01
CA GLU A 135 17.84 1.94 6.55
C GLU A 135 17.56 1.52 5.10
N LEU A 136 17.84 2.40 4.12
CA LEU A 136 17.59 2.13 2.70
C LEU A 136 18.45 0.96 2.26
N THR A 137 17.85 -0.23 2.21
CA THR A 137 18.44 -1.38 1.53
C THR A 137 18.08 -1.26 0.06
N GLU A 138 18.99 -0.72 -0.76
CA GLU A 138 18.89 -0.81 -2.22
C GLU A 138 18.74 -2.29 -2.59
N THR A 139 17.54 -2.71 -2.98
CA THR A 139 17.29 -4.09 -3.37
C THR A 139 16.83 -4.12 -4.82
N SER A 140 17.36 -5.09 -5.55
CA SER A 140 17.14 -5.25 -6.98
C SER A 140 15.67 -5.59 -7.28
N GLY A 141 15.17 -5.32 -8.49
CA GLY A 141 13.76 -5.60 -8.85
C GLY A 141 13.32 -7.06 -8.63
N LYS A 142 14.26 -8.02 -8.62
CA LYS A 142 13.99 -9.43 -8.30
C LYS A 142 13.74 -9.67 -6.80
N GLU A 143 14.36 -8.89 -5.92
CA GLU A 143 14.12 -8.97 -4.48
C GLU A 143 12.80 -8.32 -4.10
N VAL A 144 12.40 -7.21 -4.75
CA VAL A 144 11.06 -6.62 -4.57
C VAL A 144 9.96 -7.63 -4.91
N GLN A 145 10.10 -8.39 -6.00
CA GLN A 145 9.15 -9.45 -6.35
C GLN A 145 9.14 -10.59 -5.34
N ARG A 146 10.29 -10.91 -4.74
CA ARG A 146 10.41 -11.89 -3.66
C ARG A 146 9.76 -11.39 -2.37
N VAL A 147 9.94 -10.12 -2.04
CA VAL A 147 9.38 -9.44 -0.88
C VAL A 147 7.87 -9.30 -1.02
N ASN A 148 7.36 -8.87 -2.18
CA ASN A 148 5.93 -8.86 -2.48
C ASN A 148 5.34 -10.27 -2.37
N ASN A 149 5.98 -11.29 -2.93
CA ASN A 149 5.50 -12.67 -2.82
C ASN A 149 5.59 -13.21 -1.38
N ALA A 150 6.57 -12.80 -0.58
CA ALA A 150 6.72 -13.20 0.82
C ALA A 150 5.68 -12.52 1.72
N LEU A 151 5.44 -11.22 1.53
CA LEU A 151 4.36 -10.44 2.14
C LEU A 151 3.00 -11.09 1.91
N LEU A 152 2.73 -11.44 0.64
CA LEU A 152 1.50 -12.10 0.25
C LEU A 152 1.31 -13.46 0.93
N LYS A 153 2.42 -14.17 1.19
CA LYS A 153 2.40 -15.47 1.86
C LYS A 153 2.16 -15.37 3.37
N GLU A 154 2.72 -14.34 4.03
CA GLU A 154 2.46 -14.08 5.45
C GLU A 154 1.02 -13.66 5.71
N LEU A 155 0.42 -12.86 4.81
CA LEU A 155 -0.99 -12.48 4.89
C LEU A 155 -1.94 -13.69 4.81
N THR A 156 -1.58 -14.73 4.04
CA THR A 156 -2.37 -15.97 3.94
C THR A 156 -2.15 -16.99 5.05
N ASN A 157 -1.09 -16.83 5.86
CA ASN A 157 -0.70 -17.81 6.90
C ASN A 157 -1.17 -17.45 8.31
N LYS A 158 -1.77 -16.27 8.54
CA LYS A 158 -2.52 -15.99 9.78
C LYS A 158 -3.89 -16.69 9.72
N LYS A 159 -3.91 -18.00 9.99
CA LYS A 159 -5.10 -18.74 10.40
C LYS A 159 -5.05 -19.02 11.90
#